data_AF-A0A4D4KRB4-F1
#
_entry.id   AF-A0A4D4KRB4-F1
#
_cell.length_a   1.000
_cell.length_b   1.000
_cell.length_c   1.000
_cell.angle_alpha   90.00
_cell.angle_beta   90.00
_cell.angle_gamma   90.00
#
_symmetry.space_group_name_H-M   'P 1'
#
loop_
_entity.id
_entity.type
_entity.pdbx_description
1 polymer ?
#
loop_
_entity_poly.entity_id
_entity_poly.type
_entity_poly.pdbx_seq_one_letter_code
_entity_poly.pdbx_strand_id
1 'polypeptide(L)'
;MNSRLSIAAVSAVSLVALLGGTTVATAQESDPAPKSCDGVRLTGELPAPAPGQAVSGQITIGADCKPERVPAQRGPASARSAVAATASAAAGTSATATAAGHQLRGWNEMYDCCNIRMTGLYTASSWDTANGRITTGGTTATQEWNREPWDAGWSLTSRTAKDDCVTDCAEVNSEAHADFAYKGVFDPTGDWYDNTHHSYVQLKADGTASCRFDVELRHTFVGWNWRYGCE
;
A
#
# COMPACT_ATOMS: atom_id res chain seq x y z
N MET A 1 28.34 -66.31 28.82
CA MET A 1 29.53 -66.66 29.63
C MET A 1 30.48 -65.46 29.65
N ASN A 2 30.62 -64.88 30.84
CA ASN A 2 31.77 -64.22 31.46
C ASN A 2 32.69 -63.28 30.65
N SER A 3 32.51 -61.98 30.93
CA SER A 3 33.49 -61.00 31.45
C SER A 3 34.98 -61.17 31.14
N ARG A 4 35.62 -60.10 30.63
CA ARG A 4 36.97 -59.60 30.99
C ARG A 4 37.03 -58.09 30.65
N LEU A 5 37.13 -57.22 31.65
CA LEU A 5 38.35 -56.67 32.30
C LEU A 5 38.91 -55.42 31.59
N SER A 6 38.86 -54.32 32.34
CA SER A 6 39.36 -52.98 32.04
C SER A 6 40.88 -52.90 31.91
N ILE A 7 41.37 -52.04 31.01
CA ILE A 7 42.69 -51.42 31.10
C ILE A 7 42.53 -49.93 30.81
N ALA A 8 42.85 -49.10 31.80
CA ALA A 8 43.07 -47.68 31.66
C ALA A 8 44.55 -47.43 31.35
N ALA A 9 44.88 -46.50 30.44
CA ALA A 9 46.13 -45.75 30.47
C ALA A 9 46.21 -44.63 29.42
N VAL A 10 46.37 -43.42 29.96
CA VAL A 10 47.30 -42.36 29.54
C VAL A 10 46.91 -41.46 28.37
N SER A 11 46.67 -40.20 28.77
CA SER A 11 46.57 -38.97 27.99
C SER A 11 47.84 -38.70 27.17
N ALA A 12 47.65 -38.25 25.92
CA ALA A 12 48.63 -37.46 25.20
C ALA A 12 47.97 -36.15 24.76
N VAL A 13 48.42 -35.06 25.38
CA VAL A 13 48.15 -33.68 24.98
C VAL A 13 48.92 -33.42 23.70
N SER A 14 48.23 -33.04 22.63
CA SER A 14 48.87 -32.47 21.44
C SER A 14 48.35 -31.05 21.23
N LEU A 15 49.19 -30.11 21.64
CA LEU A 15 49.14 -28.68 21.34
C LEU A 15 49.37 -28.51 19.83
N VAL A 16 48.35 -28.05 19.08
CA VAL A 16 48.54 -27.56 17.72
C VAL A 16 48.61 -26.03 17.78
N ALA A 17 49.80 -25.51 17.48
CA ALA A 17 50.06 -24.08 17.33
C ALA A 17 49.45 -23.58 16.02
N LEU A 18 48.38 -22.78 16.11
CA LEU A 18 47.86 -21.97 15.00
C LEU A 18 48.44 -20.56 15.11
N LEU A 19 49.43 -20.28 14.26
CA LEU A 19 50.03 -18.98 14.09
C LEU A 19 49.19 -18.12 13.14
N GLY A 20 48.77 -16.95 13.62
CA GLY A 20 48.78 -15.71 12.84
C GLY A 20 47.58 -15.44 11.94
N GLY A 21 46.60 -14.68 12.48
CA GLY A 21 45.56 -14.05 11.68
C GLY A 21 44.33 -13.64 12.51
N THR A 22 44.51 -12.80 13.54
CA THR A 22 43.36 -12.19 14.22
C THR A 22 42.77 -11.11 13.31
N THR A 23 41.88 -11.49 12.40
CA THR A 23 40.89 -10.56 11.88
C THR A 23 39.97 -10.21 13.04
N VAL A 24 40.23 -9.06 13.65
CA VAL A 24 39.27 -8.42 14.55
C VAL A 24 38.04 -8.17 13.71
N ALA A 25 36.99 -8.98 13.91
CA ALA A 25 35.67 -8.64 13.41
C ALA A 25 35.34 -7.29 14.07
N THR A 26 35.45 -6.21 13.30
CA THR A 26 34.83 -4.94 13.67
C THR A 26 33.37 -5.28 13.88
N ALA A 27 32.89 -5.17 15.11
CA ALA A 27 31.47 -5.13 15.38
C ALA A 27 30.90 -4.07 14.45
N GLN A 28 30.17 -4.52 13.43
CA GLN A 28 29.43 -3.61 12.58
C GLN A 28 28.53 -2.85 13.54
N GLU A 29 28.73 -1.54 13.62
CA GLU A 29 27.88 -0.66 14.40
C GLU A 29 26.46 -0.99 13.99
N SER A 30 25.70 -1.59 14.91
CA SER A 30 24.33 -1.99 14.65
C SER A 30 23.63 -0.75 14.13
N ASP A 31 23.04 -0.81 12.93
CA ASP A 31 22.20 0.28 12.46
C ASP A 31 21.28 0.68 13.62
N PRO A 32 21.18 1.98 13.93
CA PRO A 32 20.35 2.43 15.04
C PRO A 32 18.96 1.81 14.88
N ALA A 33 18.47 1.19 15.95
CA ALA A 33 17.17 0.53 15.95
C ALA A 33 16.11 1.46 15.33
N PRO A 34 15.21 0.95 14.47
CA PRO A 34 14.23 1.78 13.79
C PRO A 34 13.47 2.62 14.82
N LYS A 35 13.58 3.94 14.67
CA LYS A 35 13.00 4.89 15.61
C LYS A 35 11.48 4.91 15.42
N SER A 36 10.76 4.56 16.48
CA SER A 36 9.31 4.72 16.56
C SER A 36 8.96 6.20 16.65
N CYS A 37 7.89 6.57 15.96
CA CYS A 37 7.39 7.92 15.81
C CYS A 37 5.89 7.95 16.17
N ASP A 38 5.40 9.11 16.60
CA ASP A 38 3.99 9.30 16.93
C ASP A 38 3.09 9.14 15.70
N GLY A 39 1.78 9.09 15.96
CA GLY A 39 0.77 9.06 14.92
C GLY A 39 0.75 10.32 14.05
N VAL A 40 0.38 10.15 12.79
CA VAL A 40 0.31 11.24 11.81
C VAL A 40 -0.94 11.12 10.96
N ARG A 41 -1.45 12.27 10.50
CA ARG A 41 -2.44 12.36 9.45
C ARG A 41 -1.80 12.99 8.22
N LEU A 42 -1.90 12.30 7.09
CA LEU A 42 -1.34 12.74 5.82
C LEU A 42 -2.46 12.94 4.80
N THR A 43 -2.35 14.01 4.02
CA THR A 43 -3.31 14.36 2.97
C THR A 43 -2.58 14.63 1.66
N GLY A 44 -3.17 14.16 0.57
CA GLY A 44 -2.62 14.22 -0.78
C GLY A 44 -3.75 14.45 -1.78
N GLU A 45 -3.69 15.57 -2.47
CA GLU A 45 -4.62 15.90 -3.54
C GLU A 45 -3.87 15.90 -4.87
N LEU A 46 -4.43 15.23 -5.87
CA LEU A 46 -3.86 15.12 -7.20
C LEU A 46 -4.92 15.53 -8.24
N PRO A 47 -4.56 16.36 -9.23
CA PRO A 47 -5.43 16.58 -10.38
C PRO A 47 -5.60 15.26 -11.14
N ALA A 48 -6.71 15.10 -11.87
CA ALA A 48 -6.81 13.95 -12.77
C ALA A 48 -5.66 13.95 -13.78
N PRO A 49 -5.12 12.76 -14.08
CA PRO A 49 -4.22 12.58 -15.20
C PRO A 49 -4.94 12.83 -16.53
N ALA A 50 -4.18 13.18 -17.57
CA ALA A 50 -4.70 13.10 -18.93
C ALA A 50 -4.96 11.63 -19.30
N PRO A 51 -5.82 11.33 -20.30
CA PRO A 51 -6.07 9.95 -20.72
C PRO A 51 -4.77 9.18 -21.01
N GLY A 52 -4.63 8.00 -20.41
CA GLY A 52 -3.44 7.14 -20.54
C GLY A 52 -2.25 7.57 -19.68
N GLN A 53 -2.40 8.56 -18.80
CA GLN A 53 -1.37 8.98 -17.85
C GLN A 53 -1.74 8.57 -16.41
N ALA A 54 -0.75 8.62 -15.54
CA ALA A 54 -0.90 8.54 -14.09
C ALA A 54 -0.28 9.79 -13.44
N VAL A 55 -0.88 10.23 -12.34
CA VAL A 55 -0.26 11.17 -11.40
C VAL A 55 -0.12 10.47 -10.06
N SER A 56 1.03 10.55 -9.44
CA SER A 56 1.29 9.95 -8.14
C SER A 56 2.03 10.90 -7.20
N GLY A 57 1.88 10.65 -5.90
CA GLY A 57 2.63 11.29 -4.84
C GLY A 57 3.17 10.28 -3.84
N GLN A 58 4.19 10.71 -3.10
CA GLN A 58 4.75 9.94 -2.00
C GLN A 58 5.06 10.87 -0.83
N ILE A 59 4.78 10.39 0.39
CA ILE A 59 5.23 11.01 1.63
C ILE A 59 5.95 9.94 2.45
N THR A 60 7.15 10.24 2.94
CA THR A 60 7.97 9.34 3.75
C THR A 60 8.16 9.92 5.14
N ILE A 61 8.15 9.09 6.18
CA ILE A 61 8.50 9.53 7.54
C ILE A 61 10.02 9.66 7.63
N GLY A 62 10.51 10.89 7.74
CA GLY A 62 11.92 11.23 7.80
C GLY A 62 12.59 10.83 9.12
N ALA A 63 13.91 10.93 9.17
CA ALA A 63 14.71 10.57 10.35
C ALA A 63 14.38 11.39 11.61
N ASP A 64 13.80 12.58 11.43
CA ASP A 64 13.31 13.44 12.52
C ASP A 64 11.87 13.14 12.95
N CYS A 65 11.28 12.03 12.46
CA CYS A 65 9.88 11.64 12.65
C CYS A 65 8.86 12.59 12.01
N LYS A 66 9.26 13.40 11.02
CA LYS A 66 8.32 14.27 10.30
C LYS A 66 8.02 13.74 8.89
N PRO A 67 6.82 14.03 8.35
CA PRO A 67 6.51 13.68 6.98
C PRO A 67 7.31 14.52 5.97
N GLU A 68 8.00 13.85 5.07
CA GLU A 68 8.75 14.44 3.96
C GLU A 68 8.03 14.14 2.65
N ARG A 69 7.56 15.18 1.97
CA ARG A 69 6.81 15.06 0.71
C ARG A 69 7.75 15.04 -0.48
N VAL A 70 7.62 14.03 -1.33
CA VAL A 70 8.23 14.02 -2.66
C VAL A 70 7.29 14.78 -3.63
N PRO A 71 7.82 15.62 -4.54
CA PRO A 71 7.01 16.26 -5.57
C PRO A 71 6.20 15.24 -6.37
N ALA A 72 4.96 15.59 -6.72
CA ALA A 72 4.10 14.70 -7.49
C ALA A 72 4.74 14.35 -8.84
N GLN A 73 4.67 13.09 -9.21
CA GLN A 73 5.23 12.55 -10.45
C GLN A 73 4.12 12.30 -11.46
N ARG A 74 4.44 12.49 -12.75
CA ARG A 74 3.56 12.12 -13.85
C ARG A 74 4.24 11.04 -14.67
N GLY A 75 3.47 10.06 -15.11
CA GLY A 75 3.96 8.94 -15.91
C GLY A 75 2.87 8.34 -16.78
N PRO A 76 3.18 7.29 -17.55
CA PRO A 76 2.15 6.48 -18.19
C PRO A 76 1.29 5.77 -17.14
N ALA A 77 0.00 5.57 -17.44
CA ALA A 77 -0.84 4.69 -16.64
C ALA A 77 -0.25 3.28 -16.61
N SER A 78 -0.37 2.59 -15.48
CA SER A 78 0.20 1.25 -15.30
C SER A 78 -0.42 0.25 -16.27
N ALA A 79 0.35 -0.75 -16.72
CA ALA A 79 -0.16 -1.80 -17.61
C ALA A 79 -1.34 -2.60 -17.02
N ARG A 80 -1.54 -2.53 -15.70
CA ARG A 80 -2.72 -3.08 -15.01
C ARG A 80 -4.02 -2.39 -15.47
N SER A 81 -3.96 -1.15 -15.95
CA SER A 81 -5.09 -0.40 -16.51
C SER A 81 -5.45 -0.80 -17.95
N ALA A 82 -4.53 -1.37 -18.72
CA ALA A 82 -4.81 -1.77 -20.11
C ALA A 82 -5.76 -2.98 -20.21
N VAL A 83 -5.80 -3.83 -19.16
CA VAL A 83 -6.57 -5.08 -19.15
C VAL A 83 -8.06 -4.85 -18.87
N ALA A 84 -8.43 -3.82 -18.09
CA ALA A 84 -9.83 -3.48 -17.83
C ALA A 84 -10.55 -2.96 -19.09
N ALA A 85 -9.83 -2.20 -19.93
CA ALA A 85 -10.35 -1.71 -21.21
C ALA A 85 -10.58 -2.85 -22.24
N THR A 86 -9.81 -3.94 -22.18
CA THR A 86 -9.95 -5.08 -23.10
C THR A 86 -10.97 -6.12 -22.65
N ALA A 87 -11.17 -6.31 -21.34
CA ALA A 87 -12.20 -7.23 -20.83
C ALA A 87 -13.64 -6.73 -21.09
N SER A 88 -13.84 -5.41 -21.13
CA SER A 88 -15.12 -4.79 -21.51
C SER A 88 -15.49 -5.02 -22.98
N ALA A 89 -14.51 -5.16 -23.88
CA ALA A 89 -14.76 -5.37 -25.30
C ALA A 89 -15.11 -6.83 -25.67
N ALA A 90 -14.75 -7.80 -24.83
CA ALA A 90 -14.93 -9.23 -25.13
C ALA A 90 -16.28 -9.81 -24.67
N ALA A 91 -17.10 -9.06 -23.92
CA ALA A 91 -18.35 -9.55 -23.31
C ALA A 91 -19.64 -9.02 -23.97
N GLY A 92 -19.58 -8.26 -25.07
CA GLY A 92 -20.75 -7.61 -25.67
C GLY A 92 -21.02 -8.01 -27.12
N THR A 93 -21.83 -9.04 -27.33
CA THR A 93 -22.45 -9.32 -28.63
C THR A 93 -23.62 -8.35 -28.84
N SER A 94 -23.56 -7.53 -29.89
CA SER A 94 -24.67 -6.77 -30.50
C SER A 94 -25.48 -5.82 -29.59
N ALA A 95 -24.91 -4.66 -29.28
CA ALA A 95 -25.66 -3.42 -29.11
C ALA A 95 -24.77 -2.27 -29.60
N THR A 96 -25.41 -1.29 -30.26
CA THR A 96 -24.82 -0.06 -30.80
C THR A 96 -23.76 0.49 -29.84
N ALA A 97 -22.52 0.64 -30.31
CA ALA A 97 -21.40 1.11 -29.51
C ALA A 97 -21.70 2.51 -28.96
N THR A 98 -22.20 2.58 -27.72
CA THR A 98 -22.07 3.76 -26.88
C THR A 98 -20.57 4.00 -26.72
N ALA A 99 -20.12 5.24 -26.93
CA ALA A 99 -18.71 5.63 -26.78
C ALA A 99 -18.15 5.02 -25.48
N ALA A 100 -16.94 4.46 -25.54
CA ALA A 100 -16.30 3.86 -24.37
C ALA A 100 -16.33 4.87 -23.20
N GLY A 101 -17.05 4.53 -22.13
CA GLY A 101 -17.22 5.40 -20.96
C GLY A 101 -15.89 5.79 -20.33
N HIS A 102 -15.89 6.89 -19.60
CA HIS A 102 -14.71 7.35 -18.87
C HIS A 102 -14.38 6.40 -17.72
N GLN A 103 -13.09 6.22 -17.44
CA GLN A 103 -12.60 5.35 -16.37
C GLN A 103 -11.51 6.06 -15.58
N LEU A 104 -11.45 5.78 -14.28
CA LEU A 104 -10.42 6.30 -13.38
C LEU A 104 -10.14 5.28 -12.28
N ARG A 105 -8.86 5.00 -12.02
CA ARG A 105 -8.42 4.17 -10.91
C ARG A 105 -7.62 5.00 -9.92
N GLY A 106 -7.82 4.74 -8.64
CA GLY A 106 -7.06 5.37 -7.56
C GLY A 106 -6.43 4.32 -6.65
N TRP A 107 -5.29 4.66 -6.06
CA TRP A 107 -4.64 3.84 -5.03
C TRP A 107 -4.15 4.71 -3.89
N ASN A 108 -4.28 4.20 -2.68
CA ASN A 108 -3.87 4.80 -1.42
C ASN A 108 -3.22 3.70 -0.57
N GLU A 109 -1.90 3.64 -0.56
CA GLU A 109 -1.12 2.51 -0.06
C GLU A 109 -0.09 2.95 0.97
N MET A 110 0.02 2.20 2.07
CA MET A 110 1.04 2.39 3.09
C MET A 110 2.07 1.27 3.00
N TYR A 111 3.35 1.63 3.11
CA TYR A 111 4.48 0.71 3.06
C TYR A 111 5.39 0.90 4.27
N ASP A 112 6.04 -0.18 4.68
CA ASP A 112 7.11 -0.12 5.68
C ASP A 112 8.44 0.39 5.07
N CYS A 113 9.46 0.57 5.92
CA CYS A 113 10.79 1.01 5.51
C CYS A 113 11.52 0.04 4.56
N CYS A 114 11.03 -1.20 4.45
CA CYS A 114 11.55 -2.25 3.56
C CYS A 114 10.78 -2.32 2.24
N ASN A 115 9.88 -1.37 1.97
CA ASN A 115 9.05 -1.30 0.77
C ASN A 115 8.06 -2.48 0.64
N ILE A 116 7.66 -3.10 1.76
CA ILE A 116 6.58 -4.07 1.82
C ILE A 116 5.27 -3.29 2.05
N ARG A 117 4.28 -3.51 1.16
CA ARG A 117 2.97 -2.87 1.30
C ARG A 117 2.27 -3.42 2.53
N MET A 118 1.97 -2.58 3.49
CA MET A 118 1.26 -2.95 4.71
C MET A 118 -0.25 -3.02 4.46
N THR A 119 -0.82 -1.93 3.97
CA THR A 119 -2.26 -1.75 3.76
C THR A 119 -2.51 -0.92 2.51
N GLY A 120 -3.66 -1.11 1.88
CA GLY A 120 -4.02 -0.39 0.65
C GLY A 120 -5.52 -0.31 0.46
N LEU A 121 -5.98 0.86 0.03
CA LEU A 121 -7.34 1.14 -0.43
C LEU A 121 -7.29 1.58 -1.88
N TYR A 122 -8.07 0.91 -2.72
CA TYR A 122 -8.11 1.12 -4.16
C TYR A 122 -9.51 1.50 -4.59
N THR A 123 -9.61 2.42 -5.56
CA THR A 123 -10.88 2.81 -6.18
C THR A 123 -10.85 2.51 -7.67
N ALA A 124 -12.00 2.11 -8.21
CA ALA A 124 -12.22 1.98 -9.64
C ALA A 124 -13.56 2.63 -9.98
N SER A 125 -13.49 3.66 -10.82
CA SER A 125 -14.61 4.53 -11.16
C SER A 125 -14.88 4.43 -12.66
N SER A 126 -16.15 4.47 -13.03
CA SER A 126 -16.58 4.52 -14.42
C SER A 126 -17.77 5.45 -14.55
N TRP A 127 -17.81 6.27 -15.60
CA TRP A 127 -18.94 7.15 -15.85
C TRP A 127 -19.13 7.50 -17.32
N ASP A 128 -20.37 7.76 -17.68
CA ASP A 128 -20.79 8.20 -19.00
C ASP A 128 -21.34 9.63 -18.91
N THR A 129 -21.09 10.41 -19.96
CA THR A 129 -21.53 11.80 -20.03
C THR A 129 -22.36 12.03 -21.29
N ALA A 130 -23.44 12.80 -21.16
CA ALA A 130 -24.25 13.28 -22.28
C ALA A 130 -24.90 14.62 -21.92
N ASN A 131 -24.99 15.53 -22.89
CA ASN A 131 -25.66 16.82 -22.74
C ASN A 131 -25.18 17.64 -21.52
N GLY A 132 -23.88 17.56 -21.20
CA GLY A 132 -23.29 18.25 -20.05
C GLY A 132 -23.69 17.67 -18.69
N ARG A 133 -24.15 16.40 -18.65
CA ARG A 133 -24.48 15.68 -17.41
C ARG A 133 -23.84 14.30 -17.40
N ILE A 134 -23.62 13.76 -16.21
CA ILE A 134 -23.31 12.35 -16.00
C ILE A 134 -24.61 11.56 -16.11
N THR A 135 -24.72 10.67 -17.09
CA THR A 135 -25.92 9.83 -17.26
C THR A 135 -25.90 8.64 -16.31
N THR A 136 -24.72 8.05 -16.13
CA THR A 136 -24.46 6.90 -15.28
C THR A 136 -23.04 7.04 -14.75
N GLY A 137 -22.81 6.80 -13.47
CA GLY A 137 -21.48 6.86 -12.90
C GLY A 137 -21.41 6.28 -11.50
N GLY A 138 -20.23 5.86 -11.07
CA GLY A 138 -20.03 5.38 -9.71
C GLY A 138 -18.62 4.87 -9.47
N THR A 139 -18.33 4.59 -8.20
CA THR A 139 -17.01 4.15 -7.75
C THR A 139 -17.12 2.88 -6.91
N THR A 140 -16.30 1.89 -7.24
CA THR A 140 -16.10 0.70 -6.43
C THR A 140 -14.80 0.81 -5.64
N ALA A 141 -14.74 0.21 -4.46
CA ALA A 141 -13.56 0.21 -3.61
C ALA A 141 -13.14 -1.20 -3.18
N THR A 142 -11.86 -1.50 -3.29
CA THR A 142 -11.24 -2.75 -2.84
C THR A 142 -10.10 -2.47 -1.87
N GLN A 143 -9.74 -3.48 -1.07
CA GLN A 143 -8.72 -3.38 -0.04
C GLN A 143 -7.72 -4.52 -0.21
N GLU A 144 -6.45 -4.23 0.04
CA GLU A 144 -5.41 -5.26 0.14
C GLU A 144 -4.53 -4.97 1.35
N TRP A 145 -3.99 -6.01 1.98
CA TRP A 145 -3.12 -5.88 3.15
C TRP A 145 -2.15 -7.06 3.23
N ASN A 146 -1.01 -6.84 3.87
CA ASN A 146 0.01 -7.87 4.03
C ASN A 146 -0.23 -8.74 5.27
N ARG A 147 0.02 -10.03 5.13
CA ARG A 147 -0.12 -11.04 6.19
C ARG A 147 1.21 -11.71 6.45
N GLU A 148 1.43 -12.06 7.70
CA GLU A 148 2.51 -12.96 8.09
C GLU A 148 2.04 -14.43 7.91
N PRO A 149 2.96 -15.39 7.67
CA PRO A 149 2.61 -16.77 7.34
C PRO A 149 1.77 -17.54 8.38
N TRP A 150 1.70 -17.08 9.63
CA TRP A 150 1.00 -17.74 10.75
C TRP A 150 -0.29 -17.02 11.15
N ASP A 151 -1.04 -16.50 10.17
CA ASP A 151 -2.31 -15.77 10.38
C ASP A 151 -2.18 -14.49 11.23
N ALA A 152 -0.96 -13.94 11.31
CA ALA A 152 -0.69 -12.65 11.92
C ALA A 152 -0.56 -11.55 10.85
N GLY A 153 -0.27 -10.33 11.29
CA GLY A 153 -0.04 -9.17 10.44
C GLY A 153 -1.22 -8.21 10.41
N TRP A 154 -1.38 -7.52 9.27
CA TRP A 154 -2.48 -6.59 9.07
C TRP A 154 -3.80 -7.32 8.85
N SER A 155 -4.89 -6.70 9.24
CA SER A 155 -6.24 -7.20 9.02
C SER A 155 -7.18 -6.04 8.76
N LEU A 156 -8.20 -6.26 7.94
CA LEU A 156 -9.26 -5.28 7.72
C LEU A 156 -10.24 -5.34 8.90
N THR A 157 -10.48 -4.20 9.56
CA THR A 157 -11.43 -4.10 10.68
C THR A 157 -12.75 -3.50 10.25
N SER A 158 -12.72 -2.51 9.35
CA SER A 158 -13.90 -1.78 8.88
C SER A 158 -13.72 -1.33 7.43
N ARG A 159 -14.83 -1.21 6.70
CA ARG A 159 -14.85 -0.57 5.38
C ARG A 159 -16.20 0.05 5.08
N THR A 160 -16.18 1.17 4.38
CA THR A 160 -17.39 1.79 3.80
C THR A 160 -17.07 2.38 2.43
N ALA A 161 -18.08 2.46 1.58
CA ALA A 161 -18.02 3.17 0.31
C ALA A 161 -19.40 3.77 0.02
N LYS A 162 -19.44 4.99 -0.50
CA LYS A 162 -20.67 5.67 -0.91
C LYS A 162 -20.42 6.59 -2.09
N ASP A 163 -21.44 6.74 -2.90
CA ASP A 163 -21.57 7.75 -3.95
C ASP A 163 -22.75 8.67 -3.57
N ASP A 164 -22.64 9.98 -3.80
CA ASP A 164 -23.70 10.94 -3.50
C ASP A 164 -24.82 10.97 -4.57
N CYS A 165 -24.45 10.76 -5.83
CA CYS A 165 -25.31 10.65 -7.00
C CYS A 165 -24.66 9.69 -8.01
N VAL A 166 -25.48 8.93 -8.74
CA VAL A 166 -24.97 7.94 -9.71
C VAL A 166 -25.69 8.01 -11.06
N THR A 167 -26.68 8.88 -11.21
CA THR A 167 -27.51 8.99 -12.40
C THR A 167 -28.01 10.42 -12.56
N ASP A 168 -27.89 10.97 -13.76
CA ASP A 168 -28.36 12.30 -14.13
C ASP A 168 -27.87 13.40 -13.16
N CYS A 169 -26.55 13.44 -12.93
CA CYS A 169 -25.86 14.39 -12.05
C CYS A 169 -25.03 15.40 -12.84
N ALA A 170 -24.68 16.54 -12.23
CA ALA A 170 -23.61 17.40 -12.76
C ALA A 170 -22.21 16.84 -12.43
N GLU A 171 -22.09 16.22 -11.26
CA GLU A 171 -20.89 15.57 -10.74
C GLU A 171 -21.28 14.37 -9.87
N VAL A 172 -20.33 13.46 -9.65
CA VAL A 172 -20.43 12.37 -8.68
C VAL A 172 -19.28 12.51 -7.70
N ASN A 173 -19.59 12.58 -6.42
CA ASN A 173 -18.62 12.56 -5.33
C ASN A 173 -18.68 11.19 -4.62
N SER A 174 -17.57 10.48 -4.68
CA SER A 174 -17.39 9.16 -4.08
C SER A 174 -16.46 9.24 -2.88
N GLU A 175 -16.84 8.57 -1.81
CA GLU A 175 -16.03 8.39 -0.61
C GLU A 175 -15.85 6.90 -0.35
N ALA A 176 -14.60 6.47 -0.19
CA ALA A 176 -14.24 5.14 0.28
C ALA A 176 -13.36 5.24 1.53
N HIS A 177 -13.58 4.33 2.46
CA HIS A 177 -12.88 4.29 3.72
C HIS A 177 -12.57 2.84 4.12
N ALA A 178 -11.39 2.62 4.70
CA ALA A 178 -10.98 1.33 5.23
C ALA A 178 -10.08 1.50 6.45
N ASP A 179 -10.42 0.78 7.51
CA ASP A 179 -9.61 0.68 8.73
C ASP A 179 -8.89 -0.66 8.77
N PHE A 180 -7.64 -0.62 9.18
CA PHE A 180 -6.79 -1.79 9.34
C PHE A 180 -6.13 -1.77 10.71
N ALA A 181 -6.04 -2.94 11.34
CA ALA A 181 -5.29 -3.16 12.57
C ALA A 181 -4.21 -4.21 12.32
N TYR A 182 -3.08 -4.09 13.00
CA TYR A 182 -1.99 -5.07 12.93
C TYR A 182 -1.84 -5.80 14.27
N LYS A 183 -1.73 -7.12 14.20
CA LYS A 183 -1.31 -7.96 15.32
C LYS A 183 -0.33 -9.01 14.83
N GLY A 184 0.90 -8.95 15.31
CA GLY A 184 1.97 -9.83 14.83
C GLY A 184 3.27 -9.67 15.59
N VAL A 185 4.39 -10.06 14.97
CA VAL A 185 5.69 -10.06 15.65
C VAL A 185 6.11 -8.67 16.15
N PHE A 186 5.68 -7.60 15.46
CA PHE A 186 6.04 -6.21 15.80
C PHE A 186 5.07 -5.56 16.80
N ASP A 187 3.91 -6.16 17.03
CA ASP A 187 2.90 -5.76 18.02
C ASP A 187 2.07 -7.00 18.41
N PRO A 188 2.55 -7.76 19.41
CA PRO A 188 1.86 -8.95 19.86
C PRO A 188 0.51 -8.67 20.53
N THR A 189 0.31 -7.44 21.02
CA THR A 189 -0.94 -7.02 21.68
C THR A 189 -2.03 -6.70 20.66
N GLY A 190 -1.65 -6.02 19.57
CA GLY A 190 -2.54 -5.51 18.54
C GLY A 190 -3.14 -4.15 18.86
N ASP A 191 -2.51 -3.38 19.75
CA ASP A 191 -3.03 -2.11 20.29
C ASP A 191 -2.25 -0.87 19.79
N TRP A 192 -1.15 -1.08 19.06
CA TRP A 192 -0.24 -0.01 18.66
C TRP A 192 -0.48 0.46 17.23
N TYR A 193 -0.61 -0.45 16.28
CA TYR A 193 -0.62 -0.10 14.87
C TYR A 193 -2.00 -0.22 14.24
N ASP A 194 -2.57 0.94 13.90
CA ASP A 194 -3.78 1.07 13.10
C ASP A 194 -3.52 2.03 11.94
N ASN A 195 -4.04 1.67 10.77
CA ASN A 195 -4.02 2.49 9.57
C ASN A 195 -5.46 2.72 9.12
N THR A 196 -5.84 3.98 8.95
CA THR A 196 -7.13 4.37 8.38
C THR A 196 -6.89 5.07 7.05
N HIS A 197 -7.46 4.53 5.98
CA HIS A 197 -7.37 5.09 4.65
C HIS A 197 -8.69 5.75 4.26
N HIS A 198 -8.60 6.92 3.62
CA HIS A 198 -9.73 7.53 2.92
C HIS A 198 -9.34 7.85 1.48
N SER A 199 -10.27 7.58 0.57
CA SER A 199 -10.17 7.94 -0.84
C SER A 199 -11.42 8.71 -1.24
N TYR A 200 -11.20 9.88 -1.84
CA TYR A 200 -12.23 10.76 -2.34
C TYR A 200 -12.04 10.89 -3.85
N VAL A 201 -13.07 10.56 -4.62
CA VAL A 201 -13.07 10.70 -6.07
C VAL A 201 -14.19 11.64 -6.47
N GLN A 202 -13.89 12.62 -7.33
CA GLN A 202 -14.91 13.47 -7.94
C GLN A 202 -14.89 13.23 -9.45
N LEU A 203 -16.04 12.86 -10.01
CA LEU A 203 -16.25 12.66 -11.45
C LEU A 203 -17.10 13.82 -11.98
N LYS A 204 -16.77 14.34 -13.17
CA LYS A 204 -17.45 15.50 -13.76
C LYS A 204 -18.04 15.19 -15.13
N ALA A 205 -19.13 15.90 -15.45
CA ALA A 205 -19.83 15.76 -16.73
C ALA A 205 -19.03 16.22 -17.96
N ASP A 206 -17.93 16.97 -17.77
CA ASP A 206 -16.98 17.32 -18.83
C ASP A 206 -15.95 16.21 -19.13
N GLY A 207 -16.09 15.05 -18.47
CA GLY A 207 -15.18 13.92 -18.61
C GLY A 207 -13.90 14.03 -17.78
N THR A 208 -13.76 15.07 -16.95
CA THR A 208 -12.64 15.22 -16.02
C THR A 208 -12.96 14.59 -14.66
N ALA A 209 -11.92 14.44 -13.84
CA ALA A 209 -12.04 13.94 -12.48
C ALA A 209 -10.99 14.56 -11.54
N SER A 210 -11.03 14.22 -10.26
CA SER A 210 -9.96 14.49 -9.32
C SER A 210 -9.92 13.46 -8.21
N CYS A 211 -8.75 13.30 -7.60
CA CYS A 211 -8.53 12.37 -6.52
C CYS A 211 -7.90 13.06 -5.32
N ARG A 212 -8.48 12.80 -4.16
CA ARG A 212 -7.89 13.16 -2.88
C ARG A 212 -7.81 11.93 -2.01
N PHE A 213 -6.71 11.80 -1.29
CA PHE A 213 -6.44 10.69 -0.40
C PHE A 213 -6.01 11.22 0.95
N ASP A 214 -6.47 10.55 1.99
CA ASP A 214 -5.95 10.72 3.34
C ASP A 214 -5.48 9.37 3.88
N VAL A 215 -4.49 9.40 4.76
CA VAL A 215 -4.17 8.27 5.63
C VAL A 215 -3.92 8.78 7.04
N GLU A 216 -4.49 8.11 8.03
CA GLU A 216 -4.24 8.32 9.45
C GLU A 216 -3.53 7.08 10.00
N LEU A 217 -2.44 7.32 10.71
CA LEU A 217 -1.58 6.30 11.28
C LEU A 217 -1.50 6.53 12.78
N ARG A 218 -1.83 5.52 13.59
CA ARG A 218 -1.77 5.62 15.05
C ARG A 218 -0.33 5.74 15.57
N HIS A 219 0.57 4.97 14.99
CA HIS A 219 2.01 5.01 15.23
C HIS A 219 2.74 4.80 13.91
N THR A 220 3.95 5.35 13.81
CA THR A 220 4.78 5.22 12.61
C THR A 220 6.22 4.86 12.94
N PHE A 221 6.99 4.52 11.92
CA PHE A 221 8.44 4.43 12.02
C PHE A 221 9.11 5.28 10.94
N VAL A 222 10.34 5.69 11.23
CA VAL A 222 11.22 6.25 10.20
C VAL A 222 11.30 5.31 9.00
N GLY A 223 11.16 5.88 7.81
CA GLY A 223 11.21 5.18 6.54
C GLY A 223 9.87 4.63 6.05
N TRP A 224 8.82 4.61 6.88
CA TRP A 224 7.47 4.31 6.40
C TRP A 224 7.08 5.28 5.29
N ASN A 225 6.44 4.76 4.24
CA ASN A 225 6.14 5.55 3.06
C ASN A 225 4.70 5.35 2.58
N TRP A 226 3.98 6.46 2.55
CA TRP A 226 2.67 6.56 1.95
C TRP A 226 2.80 6.83 0.45
N ARG A 227 2.14 6.02 -0.37
CA ARG A 227 2.06 6.20 -1.82
C ARG A 227 0.61 6.31 -2.24
N TYR A 228 0.33 7.27 -3.10
CA TYR A 228 -1.03 7.49 -3.58
C TYR A 228 -0.99 7.98 -5.03
N GLY A 229 -2.07 7.74 -5.78
CA GLY A 229 -2.12 8.15 -7.18
C GLY A 229 -3.45 7.87 -7.86
N CYS A 230 -3.57 8.44 -9.06
CA CYS A 230 -4.68 8.21 -9.98
C CYS A 230 -4.21 8.00 -11.41
N GLU A 231 -4.91 7.13 -12.14
CA GLU A 231 -4.61 6.70 -13.51
C GLU A 231 -5.85 6.33 -14.33
#